data_AF-A0A6V7LUR6-F1
#
_entry.id   AF-A0A6V7LUR6-F1
#
_cell.length_a   1.000
_cell.length_b   1.000
_cell.length_c   1.000
_cell.angle_alpha   90.00
_cell.angle_beta   90.00
_cell.angle_gamma   90.00
#
_symmetry.space_group_name_H-M   'P 1'
#
loop_
_entity.id
_entity.type
_entity.pdbx_description
1 polymer ?
#
loop_
_entity_poly.entity_id
_entity_poly.type
_entity_poly.pdbx_seq_one_letter_code
_entity_poly.pdbx_strand_id
1 'polypeptide(L)'
;LICSFPSWCLIYAIYLGPAYAMSNLHLALDENLSSLWTYLSYGLLYLMLLHSICTFFAHICKWSGLAALLSGLVIGEITLAGGVTLHLENLPIWYQKLSPLQWTLSLLLKDLHGHTALSKLPPCKGKQIQRQDIIVQASCEPLDGDAALREVALSAGVEFTEARLGIGIGIFLVLTIVGFFIARYNGQKKPRSAPNKP
;
A
#
# COMPACT_ATOMS: atom_id res chain seq x y z
N LEU A 1 -13.00 -15.97 -10.83
CA LEU A 1 -12.78 -14.53 -10.57
C LEU A 1 -14.02 -13.86 -10.00
N ILE A 2 -15.13 -13.74 -10.73
CA ILE A 2 -16.33 -13.01 -10.24
C ILE A 2 -16.97 -13.65 -8.99
N CYS A 3 -17.07 -14.98 -8.90
CA CYS A 3 -17.59 -15.65 -7.69
C CYS A 3 -16.59 -15.66 -6.51
N SER A 4 -15.30 -15.51 -6.76
CA SER A 4 -14.26 -15.57 -5.71
C SER A 4 -13.96 -14.18 -5.13
N PHE A 5 -14.20 -13.13 -5.91
CA PHE A 5 -13.97 -11.74 -5.52
C PHE A 5 -14.63 -11.36 -4.18
N PRO A 6 -15.94 -11.61 -3.93
CA PRO A 6 -16.54 -11.25 -2.64
C PRO A 6 -15.96 -12.04 -1.46
N SER A 7 -15.53 -13.29 -1.70
CA SER A 7 -14.89 -14.12 -0.67
C SER A 7 -13.53 -13.55 -0.26
N TRP A 8 -12.70 -13.13 -1.21
CA TRP A 8 -11.41 -12.50 -0.91
C TRP A 8 -11.58 -11.15 -0.22
N CYS A 9 -12.56 -10.35 -0.62
CA CYS A 9 -12.87 -9.09 0.06
C CYS A 9 -13.21 -9.31 1.54
N LEU A 10 -14.03 -10.32 1.86
CA LEU A 10 -14.37 -10.65 3.24
C LEU A 10 -13.14 -11.08 4.04
N ILE A 11 -12.26 -11.90 3.48
CA ILE A 11 -11.02 -12.34 4.14
C ILE A 11 -10.15 -11.13 4.49
N TYR A 12 -9.96 -10.21 3.54
CA TYR A 12 -9.15 -9.02 3.78
C TYR A 12 -9.81 -8.04 4.76
N ALA A 13 -11.13 -7.91 4.75
CA ALA A 13 -11.85 -7.10 5.74
C ALA A 13 -11.70 -7.67 7.16
N ILE A 14 -11.78 -9.00 7.31
CA ILE A 14 -11.55 -9.70 8.58
C ILE A 14 -10.10 -9.53 9.06
N TYR A 15 -9.14 -9.38 8.15
CA TYR A 15 -7.74 -9.08 8.50
C TYR A 15 -7.53 -7.63 8.94
N LEU A 16 -8.12 -6.67 8.23
CA LEU A 16 -7.97 -5.24 8.48
C LEU A 16 -8.62 -4.77 9.79
N GLY A 17 -9.78 -5.34 10.16
CA GLY A 17 -10.49 -4.95 11.38
C GLY A 17 -9.67 -5.09 12.67
N PRO A 18 -9.14 -6.29 12.98
CA PRO A 18 -8.27 -6.50 14.13
C PRO A 18 -6.96 -5.69 14.04
N ALA A 19 -6.39 -5.53 12.85
CA ALA A 19 -5.17 -4.74 12.67
C ALA A 19 -5.39 -3.25 13.05
N TYR A 20 -6.56 -2.70 12.69
CA TYR A 20 -6.95 -1.34 13.08
C TYR A 20 -7.12 -1.20 14.61
N ALA A 21 -7.69 -2.21 15.27
CA ALA A 21 -7.84 -2.22 16.72
C ALA A 21 -6.49 -2.36 17.45
N MET A 22 -5.63 -3.31 17.04
CA MET A 22 -4.34 -3.58 17.68
C MET A 22 -3.31 -2.47 17.48
N SER A 23 -3.36 -1.75 16.36
CA SER A 23 -2.48 -0.59 16.12
C SER A 23 -2.89 0.65 16.92
N ASN A 24 -3.97 0.59 17.70
CA ASN A 24 -4.51 1.72 18.46
C ASN A 24 -4.84 2.94 17.58
N LEU A 25 -5.04 2.74 16.27
CA LEU A 25 -5.37 3.81 15.32
C LEU A 25 -6.68 4.51 15.68
N HIS A 26 -7.61 3.76 16.27
CA HIS A 26 -8.91 4.22 16.77
C HIS A 26 -8.82 5.24 17.94
N LEU A 27 -7.67 5.34 18.61
CA LEU A 27 -7.43 6.31 19.68
C LEU A 27 -6.83 7.61 19.13
N ALA A 28 -6.08 7.51 18.03
CA ALA A 28 -5.39 8.63 17.40
C ALA A 28 -6.33 9.48 16.54
N LEU A 29 -7.06 8.85 15.61
CA LEU A 29 -8.17 9.51 14.93
C LEU A 29 -9.40 9.45 15.84
N ASP A 30 -10.17 10.53 15.90
CA ASP A 30 -11.44 10.58 16.66
C ASP A 30 -12.26 9.30 16.50
N GLU A 31 -13.05 8.93 17.54
CA GLU A 31 -13.91 7.75 17.61
C GLU A 31 -15.03 7.69 16.54
N ASN A 32 -14.89 8.47 15.47
CA ASN A 32 -15.75 8.50 14.31
C ASN A 32 -15.54 7.26 13.44
N LEU A 33 -16.64 6.58 13.12
CA LEU A 33 -16.66 5.44 12.19
C LEU A 33 -16.16 5.79 10.78
N SER A 34 -16.10 7.09 10.42
CA SER A 34 -15.58 7.54 9.13
C SER A 34 -14.12 7.16 8.92
N SER A 35 -13.26 7.34 9.94
CA SER A 35 -11.83 6.97 9.89
C SER A 35 -11.64 5.47 9.65
N LEU A 36 -12.41 4.65 10.37
CA LEU A 36 -12.40 3.21 10.18
C LEU A 36 -12.81 2.84 8.76
N TRP A 37 -13.82 3.49 8.20
CA TRP A 37 -14.27 3.20 6.83
C TRP A 37 -13.24 3.63 5.78
N THR A 38 -12.60 4.78 5.98
CA THR A 38 -11.48 5.24 5.15
C THR A 38 -10.35 4.21 5.17
N TYR A 39 -9.87 3.82 6.35
CA TYR A 39 -8.83 2.80 6.49
C TYR A 39 -9.21 1.48 5.81
N LEU A 40 -10.42 0.98 6.08
CA LEU A 40 -10.89 -0.30 5.57
C LEU A 40 -11.06 -0.26 4.05
N SER A 41 -11.58 0.82 3.48
CA SER A 41 -11.79 0.94 2.03
C SER A 41 -10.47 1.04 1.25
N TYR A 42 -9.54 1.92 1.64
CA TYR A 42 -8.25 2.05 0.97
C TYR A 42 -7.36 0.82 1.19
N GLY A 43 -7.35 0.25 2.40
CA GLY A 43 -6.64 -0.99 2.70
C GLY A 43 -7.15 -2.17 1.88
N LEU A 44 -8.48 -2.29 1.74
CA LEU A 44 -9.10 -3.35 0.93
C LEU A 44 -8.76 -3.17 -0.55
N LEU A 45 -8.86 -1.96 -1.09
CA LEU A 45 -8.52 -1.66 -2.48
C LEU A 45 -7.06 -2.03 -2.80
N TYR A 46 -6.14 -1.68 -1.90
CA TYR A 46 -4.72 -2.01 -2.04
C TYR A 46 -4.46 -3.53 -2.03
N LEU A 47 -5.04 -4.25 -1.07
CA LEU A 47 -4.89 -5.71 -0.98
C LEU A 47 -5.50 -6.42 -2.20
N MET A 48 -6.63 -5.94 -2.71
CA MET A 48 -7.25 -6.46 -3.93
C MET A 48 -6.40 -6.19 -5.16
N LEU A 49 -5.72 -5.03 -5.23
CA LEU A 49 -4.76 -4.73 -6.29
C LEU A 49 -3.58 -5.71 -6.26
N LEU A 50 -2.97 -5.95 -5.09
CA LEU A 50 -1.90 -6.95 -4.95
C LEU A 50 -2.37 -8.37 -5.33
N HIS A 51 -3.57 -8.75 -4.89
CA HIS A 51 -4.16 -10.04 -5.25
C HIS A 51 -4.36 -10.17 -6.77
N SER A 52 -4.80 -9.10 -7.43
CA SER A 52 -4.97 -9.08 -8.89
C SER A 52 -3.64 -9.25 -9.64
N ILE A 53 -2.55 -8.65 -9.14
CA ILE A 53 -1.20 -8.81 -9.71
C ILE A 53 -0.71 -10.25 -9.56
N CYS A 54 -0.83 -10.84 -8.37
CA CYS A 54 -0.46 -12.24 -8.14
C CYS A 54 -1.22 -13.19 -9.05
N THR A 55 -2.55 -13.03 -9.13
CA THR A 55 -3.39 -13.89 -9.97
C THR A 55 -3.12 -13.71 -11.46
N PHE A 56 -2.76 -12.49 -11.91
CA PHE A 56 -2.34 -12.22 -13.27
C PHE A 56 -1.06 -12.97 -13.64
N PHE A 57 -0.01 -12.89 -12.81
CA PHE A 57 1.24 -13.63 -13.05
C PHE A 57 1.05 -15.15 -12.98
N ALA A 58 0.20 -15.64 -12.07
CA ALA A 58 -0.15 -17.04 -11.97
C ALA A 58 -0.85 -17.59 -13.23
N HIS A 59 -1.53 -16.75 -14.01
CA HIS A 59 -2.17 -17.16 -15.26
C HIS A 59 -1.26 -17.04 -16.48
N ILE A 60 -0.33 -16.09 -16.50
CA ILE A 60 0.62 -15.93 -17.60
C ILE A 60 1.70 -17.01 -17.55
N CYS A 61 2.17 -17.34 -16.35
CA CYS A 61 3.27 -18.25 -16.17
C CYS A 61 2.76 -19.69 -16.06
N LYS A 62 3.32 -20.59 -16.89
CA LYS A 62 3.03 -22.04 -16.78
C LYS A 62 3.68 -22.70 -15.58
N TRP A 63 4.70 -22.06 -15.01
CA TRP A 63 5.48 -22.55 -13.87
C TRP A 63 5.14 -21.71 -12.64
N SER A 64 4.66 -22.37 -11.58
CA SER A 64 4.24 -21.71 -10.34
C SER A 64 5.37 -20.97 -9.64
N GLY A 65 6.59 -21.54 -9.62
CA GLY A 65 7.75 -20.90 -9.01
C GLY A 65 8.16 -19.61 -9.71
N LEU A 66 8.15 -19.60 -11.05
CA LEU A 66 8.46 -18.41 -11.85
C LEU A 66 7.36 -17.35 -11.71
N ALA A 67 6.09 -17.77 -11.63
CA ALA A 67 4.97 -16.88 -11.36
C ALA A 67 5.15 -16.15 -10.01
N ALA A 68 5.49 -16.91 -8.96
CA ALA A 68 5.68 -16.40 -7.61
C ALA A 68 6.88 -15.44 -7.54
N LEU A 69 7.99 -15.76 -8.20
CA LEU A 69 9.17 -14.89 -8.27
C LEU A 69 8.86 -13.57 -8.97
N LEU A 70 8.19 -13.61 -10.13
CA LEU A 70 7.84 -12.39 -10.86
C LEU A 70 6.82 -11.53 -10.11
N SER A 71 5.78 -12.14 -9.54
CA SER A 71 4.82 -11.39 -8.71
C SER A 71 5.48 -10.81 -7.48
N GLY A 72 6.37 -11.56 -6.82
CA GLY A 72 7.12 -11.10 -5.66
C GLY A 72 8.05 -9.95 -5.99
N LEU A 73 8.73 -9.99 -7.14
CA LEU A 73 9.58 -8.90 -7.62
C LEU A 73 8.75 -7.63 -7.84
N VAL A 74 7.63 -7.72 -8.57
CA VAL A 74 6.76 -6.55 -8.85
C VAL A 74 6.18 -5.96 -7.56
N ILE A 75 5.72 -6.80 -6.64
CA ILE A 75 5.21 -6.34 -5.34
C ILE A 75 6.34 -5.74 -4.49
N GLY A 76 7.53 -6.32 -4.54
CA GLY A 76 8.73 -5.80 -3.89
C GLY A 76 9.06 -4.39 -4.37
N GLU A 77 9.10 -4.17 -5.68
CA GLU A 77 9.36 -2.85 -6.27
C GLU A 77 8.29 -1.82 -5.90
N ILE A 78 7.00 -2.21 -5.94
CA ILE A 78 5.89 -1.36 -5.47
C ILE A 78 6.07 -0.98 -4.00
N THR A 79 6.50 -1.93 -3.17
CA THR A 79 6.69 -1.72 -1.73
C THR A 79 7.89 -0.83 -1.44
N LEU A 80 8.98 -1.00 -2.20
CA LEU A 80 10.19 -0.20 -2.12
C LEU A 80 9.90 1.27 -2.48
N ALA A 81 9.02 1.48 -3.46
CA ALA A 81 8.57 2.79 -3.90
C ALA A 81 7.58 3.48 -2.93
N GLY A 82 7.20 2.84 -1.82
CA GLY A 82 6.21 3.38 -0.88
C GLY A 82 6.71 4.48 0.06
N GLY A 83 8.02 4.69 0.14
CA GLY A 83 8.65 5.78 0.91
C GLY A 83 9.03 5.49 2.35
N VAL A 84 8.53 4.40 2.90
CA VAL A 84 8.89 3.97 4.27
C VAL A 84 10.25 3.29 4.31
N THR A 85 10.63 2.58 3.24
CA THR A 85 11.88 1.79 3.17
C THR A 85 13.04 2.58 2.57
N LEU A 86 12.76 3.42 1.58
CA LEU A 86 13.71 4.33 0.96
C LEU A 86 13.15 5.75 0.95
N HIS A 87 14.02 6.72 1.22
CA HIS A 87 13.64 8.13 1.15
C HIS A 87 13.32 8.51 -0.30
N LEU A 88 12.10 9.00 -0.55
CA LEU A 88 11.61 9.30 -1.91
C LEU A 88 12.51 10.24 -2.68
N GLU A 89 13.14 11.22 -2.01
CA GLU A 89 13.99 12.24 -2.65
C GLU A 89 15.17 11.63 -3.42
N ASN A 90 15.61 10.44 -3.05
CA ASN A 90 16.71 9.74 -3.71
C ASN A 90 16.27 8.94 -4.95
N LEU A 91 14.96 8.86 -5.22
CA LEU A 91 14.40 8.12 -6.34
C LEU A 91 13.96 9.06 -7.46
N PRO A 92 14.00 8.61 -8.73
CA PRO A 92 13.58 9.44 -9.83
C PRO A 92 12.06 9.70 -9.80
N ILE A 93 11.66 10.89 -10.25
CA ILE A 93 10.29 11.44 -10.12
C ILE A 93 9.20 10.52 -10.71
N TRP A 94 9.53 9.77 -11.77
CA TRP A 94 8.60 8.83 -12.40
C TRP A 94 8.30 7.62 -11.50
N TYR A 95 9.29 7.19 -10.71
CA TYR A 95 9.17 6.05 -9.81
C TYR A 95 8.33 6.40 -8.58
N GLN A 96 8.50 7.61 -8.06
CA GLN A 96 7.65 8.16 -6.99
C GLN A 96 6.18 8.22 -7.46
N LYS A 97 5.92 8.72 -8.66
CA LYS A 97 4.52 8.90 -9.13
C LYS A 97 3.77 7.60 -9.41
N LEU A 98 4.45 6.48 -9.62
CA LEU A 98 3.82 5.24 -10.07
C LEU A 98 3.40 4.30 -8.92
N SER A 99 3.84 4.55 -7.69
CA SER A 99 3.63 3.61 -6.59
C SER A 99 2.22 3.68 -5.98
N PRO A 100 1.37 2.64 -6.12
CA PRO A 100 0.09 2.60 -5.44
C PRO A 100 0.22 2.51 -3.92
N LEU A 101 1.38 2.06 -3.40
CA LEU A 101 1.64 2.06 -1.96
C LEU A 101 1.90 3.49 -1.46
N GLN A 102 2.66 4.30 -2.20
CA GLN A 102 2.88 5.70 -1.83
C GLN A 102 1.55 6.45 -1.74
N TRP A 103 0.66 6.22 -2.70
CA TRP A 103 -0.67 6.84 -2.76
C TRP A 103 -1.55 6.52 -1.54
N THR A 104 -1.61 5.24 -1.16
CA THR A 104 -2.41 4.82 0.00
C THR A 104 -1.78 5.28 1.31
N LEU A 105 -0.44 5.20 1.40
CA LEU A 105 0.29 5.62 2.58
C LEU A 105 0.18 7.13 2.79
N SER A 106 0.33 7.95 1.74
CA SER A 106 0.22 9.42 1.85
C SER A 106 -1.13 9.87 2.42
N LEU A 107 -2.20 9.13 2.15
CA LEU A 107 -3.52 9.46 2.66
C LEU A 107 -3.67 9.02 4.12
N LEU A 108 -3.33 7.76 4.43
CA LEU A 108 -3.42 7.23 5.79
C LEU A 108 -2.50 8.00 6.76
N LEU A 109 -1.28 8.32 6.34
CA LEU A 109 -0.29 8.97 7.21
C LEU A 109 -0.62 10.44 7.46
N LYS A 110 -1.24 11.14 6.50
CA LYS A 110 -1.68 12.54 6.67
C LYS A 110 -2.74 12.65 7.77
N ASP A 111 -3.71 11.74 7.75
CA ASP A 111 -4.74 11.64 8.78
C ASP A 111 -4.13 11.29 10.15
N LEU A 112 -3.13 10.41 10.17
CA LEU A 112 -2.49 9.93 11.41
C LEU A 112 -1.54 10.95 12.04
N HIS A 113 -0.86 11.75 11.23
CA HIS A 113 0.07 12.79 11.66
C HIS A 113 -0.58 14.18 11.75
N GLY A 114 -1.92 14.26 11.62
CA GLY A 114 -2.65 15.50 11.84
C GLY A 114 -2.49 16.03 13.27
N HIS A 115 -2.58 17.35 13.44
CA HIS A 115 -2.46 18.01 14.74
C HIS A 115 -3.40 17.44 15.81
N THR A 116 -4.60 16.99 15.42
CA THR A 116 -5.59 16.39 16.34
C THR A 116 -5.09 15.05 16.90
N ALA A 117 -4.50 14.20 16.06
CA ALA A 117 -3.94 12.92 16.46
C ALA A 117 -2.68 13.10 17.33
N LEU A 118 -1.74 13.96 16.92
CA LEU A 118 -0.52 14.22 17.69
C LEU A 118 -0.80 14.86 19.06
N SER A 119 -1.84 15.69 19.19
CA SER A 119 -2.21 16.30 20.47
C SER A 119 -2.68 15.30 21.53
N LYS A 120 -3.13 14.10 21.10
CA LYS A 120 -3.57 13.02 21.99
C LYS A 120 -2.42 12.13 22.44
N LEU A 121 -1.25 12.19 21.80
CA LEU A 121 -0.08 11.44 22.23
C LEU A 121 0.59 12.15 23.43
N PRO A 122 1.03 11.40 24.45
CA PRO A 122 1.78 11.99 25.56
C PRO A 122 3.07 12.61 25.01
N PRO A 123 3.41 13.87 25.37
CA PRO A 123 4.61 14.53 24.87
C PRO A 123 5.84 13.71 25.26
N CYS A 124 6.67 13.38 24.27
CA CYS A 124 7.94 12.69 24.49
C CYS A 124 8.82 13.58 25.39
N LYS A 125 8.94 13.21 26.66
CA LYS A 125 9.89 13.85 27.57
C LYS A 125 11.26 13.24 27.27
N GLY A 126 12.13 14.03 26.64
CA GLY A 126 13.52 13.64 26.38
C GLY A 126 14.18 13.15 27.66
N LYS A 127 14.47 11.85 27.74
CA LYS A 127 15.15 11.27 28.89
C LYS A 127 16.63 11.57 28.74
N GLN A 128 17.15 12.55 29.47
CA GLN A 128 18.59 12.75 29.58
C GLN A 128 19.19 11.53 30.29
N ILE A 129 20.04 10.78 29.59
CA ILE A 129 20.82 9.69 30.18
C ILE A 129 22.25 10.21 30.30
N GLN A 130 22.66 10.56 31.52
CA GLN A 130 24.01 10.99 31.81
C GLN A 130 24.91 9.75 31.90
N ARG A 131 25.83 9.55 30.94
CA ARG A 131 26.89 8.55 31.05
C ARG A 131 28.24 9.28 31.14
N GLN A 132 28.89 9.18 32.31
CA GLN A 132 30.29 9.53 32.60
C GLN A 132 30.87 10.67 31.72
N ASP A 133 30.34 11.89 31.91
CA ASP A 133 30.76 13.16 31.27
C ASP A 133 30.18 13.51 29.89
N ILE A 134 29.26 12.70 29.34
CA ILE A 134 28.50 13.06 28.13
C ILE A 134 27.00 13.04 28.43
N ILE A 135 26.35 14.19 28.28
CA ILE A 135 24.89 14.31 28.30
C ILE A 135 24.40 13.97 26.88
N VAL A 136 24.05 12.70 26.65
CA VAL A 136 23.40 12.31 25.40
C VAL A 136 21.90 12.54 25.57
N GLN A 137 21.41 13.61 24.98
CA GLN A 137 19.98 13.84 24.85
C GLN A 137 19.47 12.95 23.71
N ALA A 138 18.75 11.88 24.04
CA ALA A 138 18.06 11.10 23.03
C ALA A 138 17.05 12.02 22.33
N SER A 139 17.20 12.18 21.02
CA SER A 139 16.29 12.98 20.20
C SER A 139 14.88 12.38 20.31
N CYS A 140 13.96 13.15 20.89
CA CYS A 140 12.53 12.88 20.72
C CYS A 140 12.15 13.34 19.30
N GLU A 141 11.43 12.49 18.58
CA GLU A 141 10.81 12.81 17.29
C GLU A 141 10.04 14.15 17.38
N PRO A 142 10.10 15.02 16.37
CA PRO A 142 9.40 16.31 16.39
C PRO A 142 7.90 16.13 16.69
N LEU A 143 7.36 16.99 17.57
CA LEU A 143 5.92 17.10 17.87
C LEU A 143 5.10 17.65 16.69
N ASP A 144 5.75 17.91 15.55
CA ASP A 144 5.12 18.40 14.34
C ASP A 144 5.00 17.25 13.33
N GLY A 145 3.78 16.73 13.17
CA GLY A 145 3.50 15.64 12.23
C GLY A 145 3.82 16.02 10.78
N ASP A 146 3.71 17.29 10.41
CA ASP A 146 4.12 17.80 9.11
C ASP A 146 5.64 17.76 8.89
N ALA A 147 6.44 17.89 9.95
CA ALA A 147 7.88 17.72 9.88
C ALA A 147 8.25 16.25 9.66
N ALA A 148 7.56 15.34 10.36
CA ALA A 148 7.72 13.90 10.18
C ALA A 148 7.28 13.42 8.78
N LEU A 149 6.26 14.05 8.19
CA LEU A 149 5.84 13.80 6.80
C LEU A 149 6.75 14.44 5.74
N ARG A 150 7.57 15.43 6.12
CA ARG A 150 8.57 16.10 5.27
C ARG A 150 9.87 15.31 5.15
N GLU A 151 10.35 14.80 6.28
CA GLU A 151 11.13 13.56 6.27
C GLU A 151 10.28 12.49 5.56
N VAL A 152 10.72 11.35 5.06
CA VAL A 152 9.89 10.48 4.18
C VAL A 152 9.44 11.13 2.84
N ALA A 153 9.51 12.47 2.68
CA ALA A 153 9.09 13.24 1.50
C ALA A 153 7.66 12.96 1.02
N LEU A 154 6.78 12.62 1.96
CA LEU A 154 5.36 12.40 1.72
C LEU A 154 4.55 13.71 1.67
N SER A 155 5.08 14.81 2.23
CA SER A 155 4.40 16.11 2.25
C SER A 155 4.39 16.83 0.88
N ALA A 156 5.36 16.55 0.00
CA ALA A 156 5.54 17.25 -1.27
C ALA A 156 4.88 16.52 -2.46
N GLY A 157 4.42 15.29 -2.25
CA GLY A 157 3.97 14.38 -3.28
C GLY A 157 2.52 14.60 -3.72
N VAL A 158 2.19 15.77 -4.26
CA VAL A 158 0.91 16.11 -4.91
C VAL A 158 -0.29 16.07 -3.95
N GLU A 159 -1.07 17.15 -3.92
CA GLU A 159 -2.44 17.15 -3.35
C GLU A 159 -3.31 16.13 -4.10
N PHE A 160 -3.12 14.86 -3.79
CA PHE A 160 -3.93 13.77 -4.27
C PHE A 160 -5.21 13.80 -3.47
N THR A 161 -6.22 14.46 -4.05
CA THR A 161 -7.58 14.40 -3.53
C THR A 161 -7.98 12.94 -3.44
N GLU A 162 -8.64 12.54 -2.35
CA GLU A 162 -9.18 11.19 -2.12
C GLU A 162 -9.82 10.57 -3.36
N ALA A 163 -10.58 11.38 -4.11
CA ALA A 163 -11.19 11.00 -5.37
C ALA A 163 -10.19 10.60 -6.47
N ARG A 164 -9.07 11.32 -6.63
CA ARG A 164 -8.03 11.00 -7.63
C ARG A 164 -7.30 9.71 -7.29
N LEU A 165 -7.10 9.40 -6.01
CA LEU A 165 -6.49 8.14 -5.58
C LEU A 165 -7.41 6.96 -5.85
N GLY A 166 -8.68 7.09 -5.46
CA GLY A 166 -9.70 6.09 -5.77
C GLY A 166 -9.82 5.83 -7.27
N ILE A 167 -9.83 6.90 -8.08
CA ILE A 167 -9.84 6.80 -9.55
C ILE A 167 -8.55 6.17 -10.08
N GLY A 168 -7.37 6.55 -9.56
CA GLY A 168 -6.08 6.02 -10.01
C GLY A 168 -5.94 4.52 -9.72
N ILE A 169 -6.25 4.09 -8.50
CA ILE A 169 -6.28 2.68 -8.10
C ILE A 169 -7.36 1.92 -8.89
N GLY A 170 -8.52 2.53 -9.11
CA GLY A 170 -9.59 1.99 -9.93
C GLY A 170 -9.18 1.76 -11.39
N ILE A 171 -8.51 2.73 -12.01
CA ILE A 171 -7.96 2.61 -13.38
C ILE A 171 -6.91 1.49 -13.42
N PHE A 172 -6.03 1.42 -12.42
CA PHE A 172 -5.00 0.38 -12.36
C PHE A 172 -5.62 -1.02 -12.24
N LEU A 173 -6.65 -1.18 -11.41
CA LEU A 173 -7.45 -2.41 -11.32
C LEU A 173 -8.15 -2.75 -12.65
N VAL A 174 -8.72 -1.77 -13.34
CA VAL A 174 -9.35 -1.99 -14.65
C VAL A 174 -8.29 -2.43 -15.68
N LEU A 175 -7.10 -1.83 -15.67
CA LEU A 175 -6.00 -2.20 -16.56
C LEU A 175 -5.50 -3.63 -16.29
N THR A 176 -5.38 -4.05 -15.02
CA THR A 176 -5.00 -5.44 -14.70
C THR A 176 -6.08 -6.43 -15.16
N ILE A 177 -7.36 -6.09 -15.01
CA ILE A 177 -8.50 -6.89 -15.49
C ILE A 177 -8.51 -6.97 -17.03
N VAL A 178 -8.33 -5.85 -17.73
CA VAL A 178 -8.27 -5.81 -19.20
C VAL A 178 -7.06 -6.62 -19.70
N GLY A 179 -5.89 -6.45 -19.08
CA GLY A 179 -4.70 -7.25 -19.37
C GLY A 179 -4.96 -8.75 -19.21
N PHE A 180 -5.69 -9.15 -18.16
CA PHE A 180 -6.12 -10.53 -17.94
C PHE A 180 -6.99 -11.05 -19.10
N PHE A 181 -8.00 -10.27 -19.53
CA PHE A 181 -8.87 -10.65 -20.64
C PHE A 181 -8.10 -10.78 -21.96
N ILE A 182 -7.16 -9.88 -22.24
CA ILE A 182 -6.31 -9.93 -23.44
C ILE A 182 -5.40 -11.17 -23.40
N ALA A 183 -4.74 -11.44 -22.26
CA ALA A 183 -3.88 -12.60 -22.09
C ALA A 183 -4.66 -13.91 -22.28
N ARG A 184 -5.88 -13.99 -21.72
CA ARG A 184 -6.77 -15.14 -21.88
C ARG A 184 -7.23 -15.32 -23.34
N TYR A 185 -7.62 -14.22 -23.99
CA TYR A 185 -8.08 -14.25 -25.39
C TYR A 185 -6.96 -14.69 -26.35
N ASN A 186 -5.74 -14.23 -26.13
CA ASN A 186 -4.58 -14.64 -26.93
C ASN A 186 -4.11 -16.08 -26.61
N GLY A 187 -4.23 -16.51 -25.35
CA GLY A 187 -3.84 -17.87 -24.93
C GLY A 187 -4.73 -18.98 -25.52
N GLN A 188 -6.01 -18.71 -25.77
CA GLN A 188 -6.92 -19.68 -26.40
C GLN A 188 -6.69 -19.87 -27.91
N LYS A 189 -5.94 -18.99 -28.57
CA LYS A 189 -5.66 -19.07 -30.01
C LYS A 189 -4.55 -20.06 -30.39
N LYS A 190 -4.07 -20.91 -29.47
CA LYS A 190 -3.18 -22.03 -29.83
C LYS A 190 -4.04 -23.26 -30.19
N PRO A 191 -4.36 -23.53 -31.46
CA PRO A 191 -4.97 -24.78 -31.84
C PRO A 191 -3.98 -25.90 -31.46
N ARG A 192 -4.47 -26.89 -30.70
CA ARG A 192 -3.81 -28.18 -30.59
C ARG A 192 -3.66 -28.70 -32.01
N SER A 193 -2.43 -28.72 -32.53
CA SER A 193 -2.11 -29.47 -33.74
C SER A 193 -2.52 -30.91 -33.46
N ALA A 194 -3.56 -31.37 -34.15
CA ALA A 194 -3.96 -32.77 -34.12
C ALA A 194 -2.76 -33.60 -34.59
N PRO A 195 -2.43 -34.72 -33.91
CA PRO A 195 -1.44 -35.64 -34.43
C PRO A 195 -2.00 -36.24 -35.72
N ASN A 196 -1.32 -35.98 -36.84
CA ASN A 196 -1.55 -36.71 -38.07
C ASN A 196 -1.29 -38.21 -37.79
N LYS A 197 -2.35 -39.02 -37.87
CA LYS A 197 -2.22 -40.45 -38.21
C LYS A 197 -1.88 -40.53 -39.71
N PRO A 198 -1.01 -41.45 -40.12
CA PRO A 198 -1.48 -42.79 -40.47
C PRO A 198 -0.96 -43.90 -39.54
#